data_AF-A0A0R3P9E4-F1
#
_entry.id   AF-A0A0R3P9E4-F1
#
_cell.length_a   1.000
_cell.length_b   1.000
_cell.length_c   1.000
_cell.angle_alpha   90.00
_cell.angle_beta   90.00
_cell.angle_gamma   90.00
#
_symmetry.space_group_name_H-M   'P 1'
#
loop_
_entity.id
_entity.type
_entity.pdbx_description
1 polymer ?
#
loop_
_entity_poly.entity_id
_entity_poly.type
_entity_poly.pdbx_seq_one_letter_code
_entity_poly.pdbx_strand_id
1 'polypeptide(L)'
;MLAMLWRLMVAVVVISSVTFLFSLAQLPVCTRVQACSARVDVFPLADDDSSGWGSGDVPLYDEAFNLVSFDYSQTPETSTYQLCECINNKTCDSEKEQRIIQLDESVKLTFCEDVELQIPLKCKGSRGLPRVIGIAHPSGETISVVSSTAVFCTCPFGYERLRPEYWSGSEISISYKCKRTSGPSVPQT
;
A
#
# COMPACT_ATOMS: atom_id res chain seq x y z
N MET A 1 3.74 29.42 54.28
CA MET A 1 3.11 29.66 52.96
C MET A 1 3.98 29.23 51.77
N LEU A 2 5.32 29.37 51.81
CA LEU A 2 6.20 28.95 50.69
C LEU A 2 6.15 27.45 50.34
N ALA A 3 5.96 26.55 51.30
CA ALA A 3 5.97 25.10 51.05
C ALA A 3 4.75 24.60 50.24
N MET A 4 3.62 25.31 50.27
CA MET A 4 2.43 24.95 49.49
C MET A 4 2.56 25.36 48.02
N LEU A 5 3.23 26.48 47.74
CA LEU A 5 3.51 26.95 46.38
C LEU A 5 4.44 26.01 45.62
N TRP A 6 5.43 25.42 46.30
CA TRP A 6 6.35 24.46 45.68
C TRP A 6 5.65 23.14 45.30
N ARG A 7 4.75 22.64 46.14
CA ARG A 7 3.96 21.43 45.83
C ARG A 7 3.01 21.63 44.65
N LEU A 8 2.42 22.82 44.53
CA LEU A 8 1.60 23.20 43.38
C LEU A 8 2.41 23.32 42.09
N MET A 9 3.59 23.93 42.12
CA MET A 9 4.49 24.01 40.96
C MET A 9 4.93 22.63 40.49
N VAL A 10 5.31 21.73 41.40
CA VAL A 10 5.73 20.36 41.06
C VAL A 10 4.55 19.56 40.50
N ALA A 11 3.35 19.70 41.07
CA ALA A 11 2.16 19.04 40.53
C ALA A 11 1.81 19.54 39.13
N VAL A 12 1.89 20.85 38.86
CA VAL A 12 1.62 21.42 37.53
C VAL A 12 2.65 20.96 36.49
N VAL A 13 3.93 20.87 36.85
CA VAL A 13 4.97 20.38 35.94
C VAL A 13 4.80 18.88 35.65
N VAL A 14 4.44 18.07 36.64
CA VAL A 14 4.18 16.63 36.46
C VAL A 14 2.91 16.40 35.63
N ILE A 15 1.84 17.16 35.88
CA ILE A 15 0.60 17.04 35.09
C ILE A 15 0.82 17.49 33.64
N SER A 16 1.57 18.58 33.42
CA SER A 16 1.90 19.08 32.07
C SER A 16 2.81 18.11 31.28
N SER A 17 3.72 17.41 31.97
CA SER A 17 4.57 16.40 31.32
C SER A 17 3.82 15.09 31.04
N VAL A 18 2.85 14.71 31.88
CA VAL A 18 1.99 13.54 31.63
C VAL A 18 1.00 13.80 30.49
N THR A 19 0.41 15.00 30.38
CA THR A 19 -0.53 15.31 29.28
C THR A 19 0.17 15.46 27.92
N PHE A 20 1.45 15.83 27.88
CA PHE A 20 2.21 15.92 26.63
C PHE A 20 2.54 14.54 26.03
N LEU A 21 2.66 13.50 26.87
CA LEU A 21 2.96 12.13 26.44
C LEU A 21 1.77 11.41 25.77
N PHE A 22 0.53 11.84 26.04
CA PHE A 22 -0.67 11.20 25.47
C PHE A 22 -1.03 11.66 24.05
N SER A 23 -0.30 12.62 23.47
CA SER A 23 -0.53 13.12 22.10
C SER A 23 0.09 12.25 21.00
N LEU A 24 0.70 11.11 21.34
CA LEU A 24 1.48 10.31 20.42
C LEU A 24 0.69 9.05 20.00
N ALA A 25 0.28 9.02 18.74
CA ALA A 25 -0.36 7.92 18.01
C ALA A 25 -1.90 7.83 18.06
N GLN A 26 -2.61 8.93 17.74
CA GLN A 26 -3.95 8.80 17.16
C GLN A 26 -3.84 8.76 15.64
N LEU A 27 -4.36 7.69 15.03
CA LEU A 27 -4.45 7.57 13.58
C LEU A 27 -5.51 8.56 13.05
N PRO A 28 -5.34 9.10 11.84
CA PRO A 28 -6.38 9.93 11.23
C PRO A 28 -7.65 9.10 10.99
N VAL A 29 -8.81 9.77 10.95
CA VAL A 29 -10.08 9.11 10.59
C VAL A 29 -10.09 8.77 9.11
N CYS A 30 -10.51 7.56 8.75
CA CYS A 30 -10.57 7.11 7.37
C CYS A 30 -11.54 7.94 6.54
N THR A 31 -11.07 8.37 5.36
CA THR A 31 -11.96 8.89 4.33
C THR A 31 -12.63 7.76 3.56
N ARG A 32 -13.69 8.08 2.81
CA ARG A 32 -14.41 7.10 1.99
C ARG A 32 -13.52 6.35 0.99
N VAL A 33 -12.51 7.00 0.45
CA VAL A 33 -11.65 6.46 -0.62
C VAL A 33 -10.36 5.81 -0.10
N GLN A 34 -10.19 5.78 1.22
CA GLN A 34 -8.98 5.28 1.86
C GLN A 34 -9.24 3.91 2.50
N ALA A 35 -8.28 3.00 2.35
CA ALA A 35 -8.28 1.75 3.08
C ALA A 35 -7.87 1.99 4.54
N CYS A 36 -8.47 1.29 5.48
CA CYS A 36 -8.12 1.38 6.90
C CYS A 36 -6.85 0.62 7.23
N SER A 37 -6.57 -0.45 6.49
CA SER A 37 -5.30 -1.15 6.54
C SER A 37 -4.87 -1.63 5.17
N ALA A 38 -3.56 -1.84 5.03
CA ALA A 38 -2.95 -2.43 3.85
C ALA A 38 -2.02 -3.57 4.28
N ARG A 39 -2.17 -4.72 3.63
CA ARG A 39 -1.25 -5.84 3.73
C ARG A 39 -0.38 -5.85 2.49
N VAL A 40 0.93 -5.95 2.70
CA VAL A 40 1.93 -6.10 1.65
C VAL A 40 2.63 -7.44 1.82
N ASP A 41 2.70 -8.21 0.75
CA ASP A 41 3.40 -9.47 0.64
C ASP A 41 4.61 -9.24 -0.29
N VAL A 42 5.82 -9.23 0.27
CA VAL A 42 7.07 -9.07 -0.49
C VAL A 42 7.65 -10.45 -0.78
N PHE A 43 7.70 -10.81 -2.05
CA PHE A 43 8.27 -12.08 -2.49
C PHE A 43 9.79 -11.99 -2.63
N PRO A 44 10.53 -13.10 -2.42
CA PRO A 44 11.94 -13.13 -2.72
C PRO A 44 12.16 -12.90 -4.23
N LEU A 45 13.33 -12.37 -4.57
CA LEU A 45 13.75 -12.24 -5.96
C LEU A 45 13.98 -13.64 -6.51
N ALA A 46 13.50 -13.90 -7.74
CA ALA A 46 13.88 -15.11 -8.44
C ALA A 46 15.35 -14.98 -8.86
N ASP A 47 16.11 -16.04 -8.67
CA ASP A 47 17.48 -16.09 -9.15
C ASP A 47 17.44 -16.03 -10.68
N ASP A 48 18.07 -15.01 -11.27
CA ASP A 48 18.39 -15.06 -12.68
C ASP A 48 19.42 -16.19 -12.85
N ASP A 49 19.03 -17.27 -13.53
CA ASP A 49 19.94 -18.28 -14.10
C ASP A 49 20.81 -17.66 -15.23
N SER A 50 21.40 -16.47 -14.99
CA SER A 50 22.37 -15.82 -15.85
C SER A 50 23.72 -16.51 -15.68
N SER A 51 23.73 -17.77 -16.12
CA SER A 51 24.95 -18.54 -16.36
C SER A 51 25.76 -17.79 -17.42
N GLY A 52 26.96 -17.36 -17.04
CA GLY A 52 27.81 -16.51 -17.85
C GLY A 52 28.12 -17.09 -19.23
N TRP A 53 27.73 -16.36 -20.28
CA TRP A 53 28.24 -16.55 -21.64
C TRP A 53 28.38 -15.17 -22.28
N GLY A 54 29.61 -14.71 -22.50
CA GLY A 54 29.84 -13.44 -23.20
C GLY A 54 31.21 -12.83 -23.00
N SER A 55 32.29 -13.56 -23.30
CA SER A 55 33.57 -12.92 -23.61
C SER A 55 33.43 -12.14 -24.92
N GLY A 56 33.30 -10.82 -24.87
CA GLY A 56 33.33 -9.98 -26.06
C GLY A 56 32.56 -8.68 -25.88
N ASP A 57 33.26 -7.57 -26.15
CA ASP A 57 32.77 -6.21 -26.31
C ASP A 57 31.29 -6.06 -26.76
N VAL A 58 30.60 -5.04 -26.20
CA VAL A 58 29.55 -4.15 -26.81
C VAL A 58 28.45 -3.73 -25.79
N PRO A 59 27.95 -2.47 -25.76
CA PRO A 59 28.65 -1.19 -25.63
C PRO A 59 28.18 -0.40 -24.37
N LEU A 60 28.91 0.68 -24.07
CA LEU A 60 28.47 1.79 -23.22
C LEU A 60 27.23 2.43 -23.87
N TYR A 61 26.02 2.29 -23.30
CA TYR A 61 24.95 3.30 -23.19
C TYR A 61 23.67 2.67 -22.60
N ASP A 62 23.32 3.18 -21.42
CA ASP A 62 21.99 3.35 -20.79
C ASP A 62 20.97 2.20 -20.87
N GLU A 63 20.77 1.57 -19.70
CA GLU A 63 19.57 0.80 -19.32
C GLU A 63 19.49 -0.66 -19.80
N ALA A 64 20.45 -1.48 -19.37
CA ALA A 64 20.16 -2.89 -19.15
C ALA A 64 19.16 -2.99 -17.98
N PHE A 65 17.86 -2.92 -18.28
CA PHE A 65 16.80 -3.26 -17.35
C PHE A 65 16.97 -4.73 -16.97
N ASN A 66 17.67 -5.01 -15.88
CA ASN A 66 17.47 -6.26 -15.17
C ASN A 66 16.01 -6.23 -14.73
N LEU A 67 15.14 -6.92 -15.48
CA LEU A 67 13.76 -7.15 -15.08
C LEU A 67 13.83 -7.95 -13.79
N VAL A 68 13.70 -7.25 -12.67
CA VAL A 68 13.67 -7.87 -11.35
C VAL A 68 12.44 -8.77 -11.33
N SER A 69 12.67 -10.07 -11.38
CA SER A 69 11.62 -11.08 -11.32
C SER A 69 11.46 -11.55 -9.88
N PHE A 70 10.20 -11.74 -9.46
CA PHE A 70 9.86 -12.22 -8.13
C PHE A 70 9.44 -13.68 -8.21
N ASP A 71 9.88 -14.49 -7.24
CA ASP A 71 9.45 -15.86 -7.12
C ASP A 71 8.15 -15.96 -6.31
N TYR A 72 7.03 -15.94 -7.02
CA TYR A 72 5.68 -16.08 -6.46
C TYR A 72 5.36 -17.50 -5.95
N SER A 73 6.25 -18.48 -6.16
CA SER A 73 6.09 -19.82 -5.60
C SER A 73 6.55 -19.93 -4.14
N GLN A 74 7.35 -18.97 -3.67
CA GLN A 74 7.87 -18.95 -2.31
C GLN A 74 6.94 -18.20 -1.34
N THR A 75 7.14 -18.44 -0.04
CA THR A 75 6.42 -17.73 1.01
C THR A 75 6.87 -16.28 1.09
N PRO A 76 5.97 -15.30 0.91
CA PRO A 76 6.33 -13.89 0.99
C PRO A 76 6.58 -13.44 2.43
N GLU A 77 7.37 -12.39 2.58
CA GLU A 77 7.42 -11.60 3.80
C GLU A 77 6.17 -10.70 3.86
N THR A 78 5.25 -11.05 4.77
CA THR A 78 3.99 -10.31 4.95
C THR A 78 4.14 -9.22 6.00
N SER A 79 3.82 -7.99 5.63
CA SER A 79 3.68 -6.85 6.54
C SER A 79 2.26 -6.28 6.47
N THR A 80 1.76 -5.76 7.60
CA THR A 80 0.43 -5.13 7.67
C THR A 80 0.54 -3.76 8.31
N TYR A 81 -0.06 -2.77 7.66
CA TYR A 81 -0.01 -1.37 8.03
C TYR A 81 -1.41 -0.84 8.33
N GLN A 82 -1.59 -0.23 9.50
CA GLN A 82 -2.82 0.47 9.84
C GLN A 82 -2.69 1.93 9.38
N LEU A 83 -3.59 2.36 8.51
CA LEU A 83 -3.50 3.66 7.83
C LEU A 83 -4.40 4.72 8.47
N CYS A 84 -5.56 4.31 8.97
CA CYS A 84 -6.54 5.21 9.57
C CYS A 84 -7.51 4.43 10.48
N GLU A 85 -8.24 5.17 11.32
CA GLU A 85 -9.27 4.66 12.20
C GLU A 85 -10.67 4.76 11.57
N CYS A 86 -11.45 3.70 11.73
CA CYS A 86 -12.83 3.65 11.24
C CYS A 86 -13.78 4.42 12.15
N ILE A 87 -14.72 5.16 11.55
CA ILE A 87 -15.72 5.93 12.29
C ILE A 87 -16.84 5.03 12.86
N ASN A 88 -17.55 5.50 13.89
CA ASN A 88 -18.76 4.88 14.47
C ASN A 88 -18.54 3.48 15.08
N ASN A 89 -17.43 3.27 15.81
CA ASN A 89 -17.08 1.99 16.44
C ASN A 89 -16.98 0.80 15.45
N LYS A 90 -16.88 1.08 14.15
CA LYS A 90 -16.55 0.04 13.16
C LYS A 90 -15.09 -0.36 13.36
N THR A 91 -14.79 -1.64 13.16
CA THR A 91 -13.43 -2.16 13.20
C THR A 91 -12.88 -2.35 11.80
N CYS A 92 -11.58 -2.10 11.65
CA CYS A 92 -10.84 -2.44 10.44
C CYS A 92 -10.55 -3.94 10.45
N ASP A 93 -11.48 -4.71 9.90
CA ASP A 93 -11.49 -6.17 10.01
C ASP A 93 -11.04 -6.81 8.69
N SER A 94 -9.82 -7.35 8.71
CA SER A 94 -9.18 -8.01 7.55
C SER A 94 -9.62 -9.47 7.35
N GLU A 95 -10.52 -10.00 8.18
CA GLU A 95 -11.09 -11.35 7.99
C GLU A 95 -12.34 -11.32 7.10
N LYS A 96 -12.96 -10.15 6.92
CA LYS A 96 -14.16 -9.98 6.10
C LYS A 96 -13.83 -9.74 4.65
N GLU A 97 -13.92 -10.78 3.82
CA GLU A 97 -13.62 -10.71 2.37
C GLU A 97 -14.36 -9.59 1.63
N GLN A 98 -15.61 -9.28 2.01
CA GLN A 98 -16.43 -8.22 1.41
C GLN A 98 -15.85 -6.81 1.60
N ARG A 99 -14.90 -6.65 2.55
CA ARG A 99 -14.20 -5.41 2.86
C ARG A 99 -12.80 -5.37 2.29
N ILE A 100 -12.39 -6.40 1.56
CA ILE A 100 -11.03 -6.55 1.06
C ILE A 100 -11.03 -6.33 -0.45
N ILE A 101 -10.10 -5.49 -0.90
CA ILE A 101 -9.73 -5.39 -2.31
C ILE A 101 -8.33 -5.96 -2.46
N GLN A 102 -8.21 -7.02 -3.24
CA GLN A 102 -6.91 -7.51 -3.69
C GLN A 102 -6.53 -6.79 -5.00
N LEU A 103 -5.47 -5.99 -4.95
CA LEU A 103 -4.98 -5.24 -6.11
C LEU A 103 -4.06 -6.10 -6.97
N ASP A 104 -3.19 -6.88 -6.34
CA ASP A 104 -2.37 -7.90 -7.00
C ASP A 104 -1.98 -8.99 -5.99
N GLU A 105 -0.97 -9.80 -6.31
CA GLU A 105 -0.47 -10.85 -5.41
C GLU A 105 0.29 -10.27 -4.20
N SER A 106 0.79 -9.04 -4.32
CA SER A 106 1.59 -8.37 -3.30
C SER A 106 0.78 -7.41 -2.41
N VAL A 107 -0.35 -6.86 -2.86
CA VAL A 107 -1.08 -5.83 -2.11
C VAL A 107 -2.55 -6.17 -1.94
N LYS A 108 -2.98 -6.17 -0.67
CA LYS A 108 -4.37 -6.29 -0.24
C LYS A 108 -4.76 -5.10 0.62
N LEU A 109 -5.92 -4.52 0.34
CA LEU A 109 -6.44 -3.36 1.05
C LEU A 109 -7.72 -3.74 1.80
N THR A 110 -7.81 -3.37 3.07
CA THR A 110 -9.01 -3.59 3.89
C THR A 110 -9.70 -2.26 4.15
N PHE A 111 -11.03 -2.25 4.02
CA PHE A 111 -11.89 -1.09 4.22
C PHE A 111 -12.73 -1.21 5.50
N CYS A 112 -13.23 -0.08 6.00
CA CYS A 112 -14.05 -0.04 7.21
C CYS A 112 -15.45 -0.64 7.02
N GLU A 113 -15.94 -0.62 5.79
CA GLU A 113 -17.25 -1.10 5.37
C GLU A 113 -17.11 -1.91 4.09
N ASP A 114 -18.19 -2.59 3.71
CA ASP A 114 -18.23 -3.40 2.51
C ASP A 114 -17.90 -2.54 1.29
N VAL A 115 -17.02 -3.07 0.45
CA VAL A 115 -16.42 -2.35 -0.67
C VAL A 115 -17.49 -1.80 -1.62
N GLU A 116 -18.60 -2.54 -1.80
CA GLU A 116 -19.69 -2.12 -2.67
C GLU A 116 -20.47 -0.91 -2.12
N LEU A 117 -20.55 -0.76 -0.81
CA LEU A 117 -21.21 0.37 -0.14
C LEU A 117 -20.26 1.56 -0.05
N GLN A 118 -19.02 1.31 0.36
CA GLN A 118 -18.01 2.34 0.52
C GLN A 118 -17.55 2.90 -0.84
N ILE A 119 -17.36 2.05 -1.85
CA ILE A 119 -16.85 2.41 -3.19
C ILE A 119 -17.77 1.83 -4.28
N PRO A 120 -18.98 2.40 -4.48
CA PRO A 120 -19.98 1.86 -5.41
C PRO A 120 -19.61 2.08 -6.89
N LEU A 121 -18.67 2.98 -7.17
CA LEU A 121 -18.30 3.33 -8.54
C LEU A 121 -17.45 2.21 -9.15
N LYS A 122 -17.77 1.82 -10.39
CA LYS A 122 -16.92 0.95 -11.21
C LYS A 122 -15.99 1.80 -12.06
N CYS A 123 -14.71 1.42 -12.11
CA CYS A 123 -13.73 2.21 -12.85
C CYS A 123 -14.04 2.19 -14.35
N LYS A 124 -13.92 3.34 -15.01
CA LYS A 124 -14.10 3.49 -16.46
C LYS A 124 -12.91 4.26 -17.03
N GLY A 125 -12.19 3.63 -17.95
CA GLY A 125 -10.99 4.23 -18.57
C GLY A 125 -9.83 4.38 -17.59
N SER A 126 -9.07 5.47 -17.72
CA SER A 126 -7.82 5.72 -16.99
C SER A 126 -7.93 6.77 -15.87
N ARG A 127 -9.13 7.30 -15.59
CA ARG A 127 -9.32 8.32 -14.54
C ARG A 127 -9.70 7.66 -13.21
N GLY A 128 -9.15 8.19 -12.12
CA GLY A 128 -9.48 7.74 -10.76
C GLY A 128 -8.95 6.33 -10.43
N LEU A 129 -7.82 5.94 -11.03
CA LEU A 129 -7.22 4.64 -10.79
C LEU A 129 -6.91 4.45 -9.29
N PRO A 130 -7.22 3.28 -8.71
CA PRO A 130 -6.72 2.90 -7.41
C PRO A 130 -5.20 3.10 -7.34
N ARG A 131 -4.74 3.64 -6.22
CA ARG A 131 -3.34 3.97 -6.00
C ARG A 131 -2.92 3.60 -4.58
N VAL A 132 -1.70 3.07 -4.49
CA VAL A 132 -1.00 2.75 -3.24
C VAL A 132 0.31 3.53 -3.24
N ILE A 133 0.57 4.24 -2.15
CA ILE A 133 1.74 5.09 -1.96
C ILE A 133 2.51 4.57 -0.76
N GLY A 134 3.82 4.53 -0.87
CA GLY A 134 4.66 4.00 0.18
C GLY A 134 6.14 3.99 -0.16
N ILE A 135 6.96 3.62 0.82
CA ILE A 135 8.41 3.54 0.67
C ILE A 135 8.74 2.45 -0.34
N ALA A 136 9.59 2.76 -1.32
CA ALA A 136 10.04 1.79 -2.30
C ALA A 136 10.78 0.62 -1.62
N HIS A 137 10.49 -0.59 -2.06
CA HIS A 137 11.36 -1.74 -1.82
C HIS A 137 12.72 -1.50 -2.51
N PRO A 138 13.85 -2.03 -2.01
CA PRO A 138 15.16 -1.84 -2.63
C PRO A 138 15.25 -2.21 -4.12
N SER A 139 14.37 -3.09 -4.61
CA SER A 139 14.27 -3.40 -6.05
C SER A 139 13.73 -2.25 -6.92
N GLY A 140 13.08 -1.24 -6.33
CA GLY A 140 12.39 -0.16 -7.04
C GLY A 140 11.05 -0.58 -7.68
N GLU A 141 10.80 -1.88 -7.78
CA GLU A 141 9.65 -2.46 -8.47
C GLU A 141 8.48 -2.81 -7.54
N THR A 142 8.50 -2.46 -6.26
CA THR A 142 7.34 -2.63 -5.34
C THR A 142 7.49 -1.73 -4.11
N ILE A 143 6.46 -1.70 -3.26
CA ILE A 143 6.46 -0.96 -1.99
C ILE A 143 6.83 -1.93 -0.87
N SER A 144 7.66 -1.47 0.08
CA SER A 144 7.97 -2.19 1.31
C SER A 144 7.07 -1.76 2.47
N VAL A 145 6.73 -0.46 2.54
CA VAL A 145 5.91 0.14 3.60
C VAL A 145 4.83 1.02 3.00
N VAL A 146 3.55 0.80 3.33
CA VAL A 146 2.44 1.62 2.81
C VAL A 146 2.21 2.82 3.72
N SER A 147 2.21 4.02 3.13
CA SER A 147 1.90 5.27 3.84
C SER A 147 0.48 5.75 3.54
N SER A 148 -0.02 5.57 2.32
CA SER A 148 -1.34 6.05 1.92
C SER A 148 -1.96 5.22 0.80
N THR A 149 -3.29 5.24 0.73
CA THR A 149 -4.06 4.59 -0.32
C THR A 149 -5.19 5.51 -0.79
N ALA A 150 -5.51 5.42 -2.07
CA ALA A 150 -6.62 6.14 -2.66
C ALA A 150 -7.33 5.27 -3.70
N VAL A 151 -8.55 4.85 -3.40
CA VAL A 151 -9.38 3.98 -4.25
C VAL A 151 -10.72 4.67 -4.49
N PHE A 152 -10.91 5.18 -5.71
CA PHE A 152 -12.12 5.91 -6.09
C PHE A 152 -13.17 5.02 -6.75
N CYS A 153 -12.76 3.84 -7.22
CA CYS A 153 -13.61 2.93 -7.97
C CYS A 153 -13.09 1.49 -7.88
N THR A 154 -13.96 0.53 -8.20
CA THR A 154 -13.67 -0.90 -8.16
C THR A 154 -13.66 -1.53 -9.56
N CYS A 155 -12.84 -2.57 -9.75
CA CYS A 155 -12.73 -3.30 -11.00
C CYS A 155 -13.38 -4.69 -10.86
N PRO A 156 -14.43 -5.01 -11.64
CA PRO A 156 -15.15 -6.29 -11.49
C PRO A 156 -14.32 -7.52 -11.91
N PHE A 157 -13.31 -7.34 -12.76
CA PHE A 157 -12.46 -8.42 -13.28
C PHE A 157 -11.03 -8.38 -12.71
N GLY A 158 -10.87 -7.69 -11.57
CA GLY A 158 -9.57 -7.48 -10.94
C GLY A 158 -8.75 -6.37 -11.60
N TYR A 159 -7.53 -6.24 -11.10
CA TYR A 159 -6.66 -5.11 -11.35
C TYR A 159 -5.38 -5.55 -12.05
N GLU A 160 -4.83 -4.64 -12.85
CA GLU A 160 -3.53 -4.78 -13.51
C GLU A 160 -2.66 -3.62 -13.04
N ARG A 161 -1.51 -3.98 -12.46
CA ARG A 161 -0.56 -3.04 -11.91
C ARG A 161 0.09 -2.21 -13.01
N LEU A 162 0.20 -0.91 -12.81
CA LEU A 162 0.99 0.00 -13.64
C LEU A 162 2.39 0.17 -13.06
N ARG A 163 3.31 0.66 -13.90
CA ARG A 163 4.68 0.95 -13.50
C ARG A 163 4.69 1.90 -12.29
N PRO A 164 5.53 1.66 -11.26
CA PRO A 164 5.74 2.62 -10.19
C PRO A 164 6.14 4.00 -10.71
N GLU A 165 5.58 5.03 -10.10
CA GLU A 165 5.92 6.42 -10.35
C GLU A 165 6.55 7.02 -9.10
N TYR A 166 7.55 7.89 -9.26
CA TYR A 166 8.07 8.67 -8.14
C TYR A 166 6.97 9.52 -7.51
N TRP A 167 6.87 9.51 -6.18
CA TRP A 167 5.89 10.34 -5.46
C TRP A 167 6.58 11.48 -4.72
N SER A 168 7.37 11.16 -3.70
CA SER A 168 8.10 12.14 -2.89
C SER A 168 9.13 11.44 -2.00
N GLY A 169 10.31 12.05 -1.79
CA GLY A 169 11.34 11.47 -0.93
C GLY A 169 11.76 10.06 -1.39
N SER A 170 11.57 9.06 -0.53
CA SER A 170 11.78 7.63 -0.81
C SER A 170 10.50 6.89 -1.20
N GLU A 171 9.38 7.61 -1.39
CA GLU A 171 8.09 7.03 -1.72
C GLU A 171 7.87 6.92 -3.23
N ILE A 172 7.24 5.81 -3.60
CA ILE A 172 6.69 5.57 -4.93
C ILE A 172 5.17 5.43 -4.85
N SER A 173 4.52 5.68 -5.98
CA SER A 173 3.10 5.51 -6.20
C SER A 173 2.89 4.39 -7.22
N ILE A 174 2.16 3.35 -6.83
CA ILE A 174 1.72 2.28 -7.71
C ILE A 174 0.25 2.50 -8.01
N SER A 175 -0.08 2.72 -9.29
CA SER A 175 -1.46 2.84 -9.76
C SER A 175 -1.94 1.53 -10.40
N TYR A 176 -3.24 1.27 -10.36
CA TYR A 176 -3.83 0.02 -10.85
C TYR A 176 -4.98 0.33 -11.82
N LYS A 177 -4.92 -0.23 -13.04
CA LYS A 177 -6.04 -0.17 -14.00
C LYS A 177 -6.88 -1.44 -13.92
N CYS A 178 -8.10 -1.42 -14.45
CA CYS A 178 -8.87 -2.65 -14.55
C CYS A 178 -8.29 -3.60 -15.60
N LYS A 179 -8.23 -4.89 -15.27
CA LYS A 179 -8.04 -5.93 -16.27
C LYS A 179 -9.17 -5.87 -17.28
N ARG A 180 -8.83 -5.95 -18.56
CA ARG A 180 -9.82 -6.17 -19.61
C ARG A 180 -10.33 -7.60 -19.47
N THR A 181 -11.63 -7.81 -19.60
CA THR A 181 -12.16 -9.14 -19.89
C THR A 181 -11.47 -9.64 -21.15
N SER A 182 -10.71 -10.72 -21.05
CA SER A 182 -10.40 -11.54 -22.21
C SER A 182 -11.73 -12.08 -22.73
N GLY A 183 -12.34 -11.36 -23.68
CA GLY A 183 -13.37 -11.97 -24.51
C GLY A 183 -12.78 -13.20 -25.21
N PRO A 184 -13.60 -14.22 -25.53
CA PRO A 184 -13.12 -15.39 -26.26
C PRO A 184 -12.37 -14.92 -27.51
N SER A 185 -11.14 -15.39 -27.66
CA SER A 185 -10.34 -15.16 -28.87
C SER A 185 -11.14 -15.67 -30.06
N VAL A 186 -11.72 -14.75 -30.84
CA VAL A 186 -12.35 -15.09 -32.11
C VAL A 186 -11.24 -15.67 -32.99
N PRO A 187 -11.32 -16.93 -33.43
CA PRO A 187 -10.34 -17.48 -34.36
C PRO A 187 -10.44 -16.67 -35.65
N GLN A 188 -9.35 -16.00 -36.02
CA GLN A 188 -9.20 -15.43 -37.35
C GLN A 188 -9.30 -16.60 -38.34
N THR A 189 -10.34 -16.56 -39.17
CA THR A 189 -10.56 -17.48 -40.29
C THR A 189 -10.03 -16.84 -41.56
#